data_AF-A0A7K6KZ34-F1
#
_entry.id   AF-A0A7K6KZ34-F1
#
_cell.length_a   1.000
_cell.length_b   1.000
_cell.length_c   1.000
_cell.angle_alpha   90.00
_cell.angle_beta   90.00
_cell.angle_gamma   90.00
#
_symmetry.space_group_name_H-M   'P 1'
#
loop_
_entity.id
_entity.type
_entity.pdbx_description
1 polymer ?
#
loop_
_entity_poly.entity_id
_entity_poly.type
_entity_poly.pdbx_seq_one_letter_code
_entity_poly.pdbx_strand_id
1 'polypeptide(L)'
;FRTNMHERVNRTERQFKSLPANQQSLLPQFLPHLDKIRKCIDHNQEILQTIVNDCVHMFENKEYGEDGSGKITPASTFDMDKLKSTLKQFVRDWSEEGKSERDSCYQPIISEIVKNFPKERWDFSKVNILVPGAGLGRLAWEIAMLGYACQGNEWSLFMLFSSNFVLNRCSEINSCKLYPWIHQFSNNRRSADQIRPIYFPDVDPHSLPSGSNFSMTAGDFQEIYSECNTWDCVATCFFIDTAHNVIDYIDTIWKILKPGGIWINVGNHFCCLCTLGPLLYHFENLGNELSIELSYEDIKNVILQYGFHIEVEKESVLSTYTVNELSMMKYYYECVLFVVRKPE
;
A
#
# COMPACT_ATOMS: atom_id res chain seq x y z
N PHE A 1 2.56 -8.83 -17.37
CA PHE A 1 3.81 -8.40 -16.72
C PHE A 1 5.06 -8.87 -17.48
N ARG A 2 5.21 -10.18 -17.71
CA ARG A 2 6.37 -10.83 -18.36
C ARG A 2 6.82 -10.15 -19.65
N THR A 3 5.89 -9.91 -20.59
CA THR A 3 6.20 -9.31 -21.90
C THR A 3 6.89 -7.95 -21.78
N ASN A 4 6.33 -7.03 -21.00
CA ASN A 4 6.87 -5.68 -20.81
C ASN A 4 8.26 -5.72 -20.15
N MET A 5 8.42 -6.55 -19.12
CA MET A 5 9.69 -6.68 -18.40
C MET A 5 10.78 -7.34 -19.25
N HIS A 6 10.47 -8.38 -20.03
CA HIS A 6 11.42 -8.95 -20.97
C HIS A 6 11.81 -7.97 -22.08
N GLU A 7 10.88 -7.15 -22.58
CA GLU A 7 11.22 -6.13 -23.57
C GLU A 7 12.24 -5.12 -23.02
N ARG A 8 12.07 -4.71 -21.76
CA ARG A 8 13.03 -3.86 -21.06
C ARG A 8 14.41 -4.52 -20.93
N VAL A 9 14.48 -5.82 -20.64
CA VAL A 9 15.76 -6.58 -20.58
C VAL A 9 16.36 -6.74 -21.99
N ASN A 10 15.56 -7.05 -23.01
CA ASN A 10 15.99 -7.16 -24.41
C ASN A 10 16.59 -5.84 -24.91
N ARG A 11 16.05 -4.70 -24.50
CA ARG A 11 16.59 -3.38 -24.81
C ARG A 11 17.99 -3.19 -24.22
N THR A 12 18.18 -3.55 -22.95
CA THR A 12 19.50 -3.49 -22.30
C THR A 12 20.49 -4.46 -22.92
N GLU A 13 20.07 -5.68 -23.26
CA GLU A 13 20.92 -6.65 -23.92
C GLU A 13 21.39 -6.15 -25.30
N ARG A 14 20.49 -5.59 -26.11
CA ARG A 14 20.83 -4.98 -27.41
C ARG A 14 21.83 -3.84 -27.26
N GLN A 15 21.62 -2.95 -26.28
CA GLN A 15 22.55 -1.85 -26.00
C GLN A 15 23.93 -2.37 -25.59
N PHE A 16 24.00 -3.36 -24.70
CA PHE A 16 25.27 -3.96 -24.29
C PHE A 16 26.01 -4.62 -25.46
N LYS A 17 25.30 -5.38 -26.30
CA LYS A 17 25.88 -6.04 -27.49
C LYS A 17 26.38 -5.03 -28.54
N SER A 18 25.88 -3.80 -28.52
CA SER A 18 26.35 -2.72 -29.42
C SER A 18 27.66 -2.06 -28.96
N LEU A 19 28.12 -2.32 -27.74
CA LEU A 19 29.39 -1.79 -27.23
C LEU A 19 30.59 -2.43 -27.94
N PRO A 20 31.74 -1.74 -28.04
CA PRO A 20 32.99 -2.34 -28.51
C PRO A 20 33.35 -3.64 -27.76
N ALA A 21 33.89 -4.63 -28.48
CA ALA A 21 34.17 -5.97 -27.92
C ALA A 21 35.11 -5.94 -26.71
N ASN A 22 36.09 -5.02 -26.70
CA ASN A 22 36.98 -4.83 -25.56
C ASN A 22 36.21 -4.37 -24.31
N GLN A 23 35.21 -3.50 -24.42
CA GLN A 23 34.37 -3.08 -23.29
C GLN A 23 33.47 -4.23 -22.80
N GLN A 24 32.88 -5.00 -23.72
CA GLN A 24 32.08 -6.17 -23.35
C GLN A 24 32.92 -7.20 -22.56
N SER A 25 34.19 -7.39 -22.94
CA SER A 25 35.10 -8.32 -22.25
C SER A 25 35.44 -7.90 -20.80
N LEU A 26 35.27 -6.62 -20.45
CA LEU A 26 35.43 -6.14 -19.07
C LEU A 26 34.28 -6.59 -18.16
N LEU A 27 33.13 -6.96 -18.73
CA LEU A 27 31.91 -7.29 -18.00
C LEU A 27 31.39 -8.69 -18.40
N PRO A 28 32.18 -9.76 -18.21
CA PRO A 28 31.82 -11.11 -18.67
C PRO A 28 30.56 -11.67 -17.98
N GLN A 29 30.19 -11.14 -16.82
CA GLN A 29 29.02 -11.56 -16.04
C GLN A 29 27.75 -10.77 -16.38
N PHE A 30 27.81 -9.77 -17.27
CA PHE A 30 26.66 -8.92 -17.56
C PHE A 30 25.50 -9.68 -18.23
N LEU A 31 25.78 -10.42 -19.31
CA LEU A 31 24.75 -11.22 -19.99
C LEU A 31 24.19 -12.34 -19.09
N PRO A 32 25.02 -13.14 -18.37
CA PRO A 32 24.51 -14.09 -17.37
C PRO A 32 23.63 -13.46 -16.29
N HIS A 33 23.91 -12.21 -15.89
CA HIS A 33 23.07 -11.49 -14.93
C HIS A 33 21.71 -11.12 -15.53
N LEU A 34 21.65 -10.70 -16.80
CA LEU A 34 20.38 -10.47 -17.49
C LEU A 34 19.52 -11.74 -17.55
N ASP A 35 20.13 -12.91 -17.75
CA ASP A 35 19.39 -14.19 -17.73
C ASP A 35 18.82 -14.51 -16.35
N LYS A 36 19.53 -14.16 -15.27
CA LYS A 36 18.98 -14.26 -13.91
C LYS A 36 17.78 -13.33 -13.72
N ILE A 37 17.87 -12.09 -14.21
CA ILE A 37 16.72 -11.16 -14.18
C ILE A 37 15.53 -11.76 -14.94
N ARG A 38 15.74 -12.40 -16.09
CA ARG A 38 14.65 -13.07 -16.84
C ARG A 38 13.96 -14.14 -16.00
N LYS A 39 14.72 -15.00 -15.32
CA LYS A 39 14.15 -16.00 -14.39
C LYS A 39 13.34 -15.37 -13.27
N CYS A 40 13.80 -14.25 -12.71
CA CYS A 40 13.03 -13.51 -11.71
C CYS A 40 11.73 -12.90 -12.28
N ILE A 41 11.76 -12.41 -13.52
CA ILE A 41 10.57 -11.91 -14.23
C ILE A 41 9.55 -13.04 -14.41
N ASP A 42 10.00 -14.22 -14.82
CA ASP A 42 9.15 -15.38 -15.04
C ASP A 42 8.50 -15.87 -13.75
N HIS A 43 9.28 -15.96 -12.67
CA HIS A 43 8.77 -16.30 -11.33
C HIS A 43 7.73 -15.28 -10.84
N ASN A 44 7.99 -13.98 -10.98
CA ASN A 44 7.00 -12.96 -10.62
C ASN A 44 5.72 -13.09 -11.46
N GLN A 45 5.83 -13.43 -12.74
CA GLN A 45 4.66 -13.66 -13.59
C GLN A 45 3.84 -14.87 -13.14
N GLU A 46 4.48 -15.92 -12.63
CA GLU A 46 3.79 -17.09 -12.08
C GLU A 46 2.95 -16.69 -10.85
N ILE A 47 3.53 -15.94 -9.91
CA ILE A 47 2.79 -15.42 -8.74
C ILE A 47 1.62 -14.53 -9.17
N LEU A 48 1.86 -13.60 -10.10
CA LEU A 48 0.80 -12.73 -10.62
C LEU A 48 -0.31 -13.52 -11.33
N GLN A 49 0.03 -14.63 -11.99
CA GLN A 49 -0.96 -15.49 -12.62
C GLN A 49 -1.79 -16.23 -11.56
N THR A 50 -1.17 -16.71 -10.48
CA THR A 50 -1.89 -17.30 -9.34
C THR A 50 -2.87 -16.30 -8.73
N ILE A 51 -2.43 -15.06 -8.47
CA ILE A 51 -3.30 -13.98 -7.96
C ILE A 51 -4.50 -13.78 -8.88
N VAL A 52 -4.30 -13.68 -10.20
CA VAL A 52 -5.39 -13.49 -11.16
C VAL A 52 -6.34 -14.69 -11.20
N ASN A 53 -5.80 -15.92 -11.19
CA ASN A 53 -6.61 -17.15 -11.22
C ASN A 53 -7.50 -17.27 -9.97
N ASP A 54 -6.97 -16.88 -8.81
CA ASP A 54 -7.72 -16.89 -7.55
C ASP A 54 -8.81 -15.81 -7.48
N CYS A 55 -8.74 -14.81 -8.36
CA CYS A 55 -9.69 -13.69 -8.41
C CYS A 55 -10.91 -13.93 -9.31
N VAL A 56 -10.92 -14.99 -10.13
CA VAL A 56 -12.00 -15.27 -11.11
C VAL A 56 -13.38 -15.44 -10.44
N HIS A 57 -13.41 -15.82 -9.16
CA HIS A 57 -14.63 -15.96 -8.36
C HIS A 57 -14.70 -15.00 -7.16
N MET A 58 -13.89 -13.94 -7.13
CA MET A 58 -13.72 -13.10 -5.94
C MET A 58 -14.87 -12.12 -5.69
N PHE A 59 -15.55 -11.64 -6.72
CA PHE A 59 -16.65 -10.69 -6.56
C PHE A 59 -17.99 -11.39 -6.73
N GLU A 60 -18.68 -11.64 -5.61
CA GLU A 60 -19.99 -12.32 -5.56
C GLU A 60 -21.08 -11.64 -6.41
N ASN A 61 -20.93 -10.35 -6.72
CA ASN A 61 -21.91 -9.51 -7.41
C ASN A 61 -21.51 -9.13 -8.85
N LYS A 62 -20.47 -9.74 -9.44
CA LYS A 62 -20.09 -9.50 -10.83
C LYS A 62 -19.95 -10.82 -11.60
N GLU A 63 -20.89 -11.06 -12.51
CA GLU A 63 -20.65 -11.97 -13.62
C GLU A 63 -19.63 -11.29 -14.55
N TYR A 64 -18.34 -11.58 -14.34
CA TYR A 64 -17.35 -11.33 -15.38
C TYR A 64 -17.64 -12.34 -16.48
N GLY A 65 -18.38 -11.93 -17.51
CA GLY A 65 -18.70 -12.79 -18.64
C GLY A 65 -17.42 -13.47 -19.13
N GLU A 66 -17.50 -14.78 -19.39
CA GLU A 66 -16.47 -15.51 -20.13
C GLU A 66 -16.45 -14.99 -21.56
N ASP A 67 -15.89 -13.81 -21.78
CA ASP A 67 -15.54 -13.39 -23.12
C ASP A 67 -14.23 -14.10 -23.48
N GLY A 68 -14.33 -15.41 -23.70
CA GLY A 68 -13.25 -16.31 -24.15
C GLY A 68 -12.70 -15.95 -25.55
N SER A 69 -13.06 -14.78 -26.06
CA SER A 69 -12.60 -14.16 -27.31
C SER A 69 -11.70 -12.93 -27.10
N GLY A 70 -11.53 -12.47 -25.85
CA GLY A 70 -10.77 -11.27 -25.51
C GLY A 70 -9.28 -11.41 -25.83
N LYS A 71 -8.81 -10.77 -26.91
CA LYS A 71 -7.38 -10.65 -27.19
C LYS A 71 -6.69 -9.99 -25.99
N ILE A 72 -5.64 -10.62 -25.45
CA ILE A 72 -4.74 -9.99 -24.48
C ILE A 72 -4.14 -8.75 -25.14
N THR A 73 -4.60 -7.57 -24.74
CA THR A 73 -4.05 -6.30 -25.21
C THR A 73 -2.82 -5.92 -24.40
N PRO A 74 -1.85 -5.20 -24.99
CA PRO A 74 -0.74 -4.65 -24.22
C PRO A 74 -1.27 -3.67 -23.16
N ALA A 75 -0.92 -3.91 -21.90
CA ALA A 75 -1.23 -3.00 -20.81
C ALA A 75 -0.52 -1.65 -21.00
N SER A 76 -1.12 -0.58 -20.48
CA SER A 76 -0.52 0.75 -20.51
C SER A 76 0.75 0.81 -19.66
N THR A 77 1.63 1.79 -19.93
CA THR A 77 2.80 2.05 -19.07
C THR A 77 2.37 2.38 -17.64
N PHE A 78 1.27 3.11 -17.48
CA PHE A 78 0.70 3.48 -16.19
C PHE A 78 0.29 2.25 -15.36
N ASP A 79 -0.41 1.30 -15.98
CA ASP A 79 -0.79 0.03 -15.31
C ASP A 79 0.43 -0.81 -14.95
N MET A 80 1.45 -0.81 -15.79
CA MET A 80 2.71 -1.51 -15.51
C MET A 80 3.47 -0.89 -14.33
N ASP A 81 3.41 0.44 -14.17
CA ASP A 81 4.02 1.11 -13.02
C ASP A 81 3.23 0.85 -11.73
N LYS A 82 1.89 0.86 -11.79
CA LYS A 82 1.05 0.38 -10.67
C LYS A 82 1.40 -1.05 -10.27
N LEU A 83 1.53 -1.95 -11.24
CA LEU A 83 1.87 -3.36 -10.97
C LEU A 83 3.26 -3.51 -10.32
N LYS A 84 4.25 -2.72 -10.74
CA LYS A 84 5.58 -2.68 -10.09
C LYS A 84 5.48 -2.18 -8.65
N SER A 85 4.64 -1.18 -8.39
CA SER A 85 4.38 -0.67 -7.03
C SER A 85 3.67 -1.72 -6.17
N THR A 86 2.68 -2.43 -6.71
CA THR A 86 2.00 -3.54 -6.03
C THR A 86 2.97 -4.64 -5.61
N LEU A 87 3.92 -5.04 -6.46
CA LEU A 87 4.95 -6.00 -6.08
C LEU A 87 5.79 -5.54 -4.88
N LYS A 88 6.07 -4.24 -4.77
CA LYS A 88 6.78 -3.69 -3.61
C LYS A 88 5.91 -3.61 -2.36
N GLN A 89 4.59 -3.48 -2.49
CA GLN A 89 3.68 -3.49 -1.33
C GLN A 89 3.71 -4.81 -0.58
N PHE A 90 3.93 -5.94 -1.26
CA PHE A 90 4.14 -7.23 -0.58
C PHE A 90 5.32 -7.18 0.41
N VAL A 91 6.36 -6.39 0.11
CA VAL A 91 7.49 -6.19 1.03
C VAL A 91 7.00 -5.47 2.29
N ARG A 92 6.34 -4.32 2.11
CA ARG A 92 5.85 -3.48 3.20
C ARG A 92 4.89 -4.26 4.10
N ASP A 93 3.85 -4.85 3.53
CA ASP A 93 2.72 -5.37 4.29
C ASP A 93 2.88 -6.82 4.75
N TRP A 94 3.62 -7.66 4.03
CA TRP A 94 3.59 -9.11 4.27
C TRP A 94 4.96 -9.79 4.24
N SER A 95 6.05 -9.02 4.24
CA SER A 95 7.39 -9.58 4.37
C SER A 95 8.08 -9.09 5.64
N GLU A 96 8.95 -9.91 6.21
CA GLU A 96 9.78 -9.52 7.35
C GLU A 96 10.69 -8.33 6.99
N GLU A 97 11.12 -8.21 5.72
CA GLU A 97 11.89 -7.04 5.24
C GLU A 97 11.13 -5.71 5.42
N GLY A 98 9.79 -5.73 5.44
CA GLY A 98 8.98 -4.53 5.66
C GLY A 98 8.73 -4.21 7.13
N LYS A 99 9.18 -5.04 8.08
CA LYS A 99 8.83 -4.91 9.50
C LYS A 99 9.17 -3.55 10.08
N SER A 100 10.37 -3.03 9.84
CA SER A 100 10.77 -1.71 10.37
C SER A 100 9.90 -0.58 9.85
N GLU A 101 9.46 -0.67 8.59
CA GLU A 101 8.58 0.31 7.96
C GLU A 101 7.14 0.22 8.50
N ARG A 102 6.66 -0.99 8.81
CA ARG A 102 5.40 -1.19 9.53
C ARG A 102 5.49 -0.68 10.95
N ASP A 103 6.60 -0.91 11.63
CA ASP A 103 6.80 -0.46 13.01
C ASP A 103 6.80 1.08 13.10
N SER A 104 7.31 1.79 12.08
CA SER A 104 7.26 3.26 12.04
C SER A 104 5.90 3.84 11.64
N CYS A 105 5.10 3.13 10.84
CA CYS A 105 3.78 3.60 10.38
C CYS A 105 2.59 3.09 11.20
N TYR A 106 2.53 1.78 11.45
CA TYR A 106 1.35 1.09 11.97
C TYR A 106 1.31 1.09 13.49
N GLN A 107 2.46 0.91 14.16
CA GLN A 107 2.50 0.89 15.62
C GLN A 107 2.04 2.20 16.27
N PRO A 108 2.35 3.40 15.74
CA PRO A 108 1.80 4.64 16.29
C PRO A 108 0.27 4.70 16.21
N ILE A 109 -0.33 4.24 15.10
CA ILE A 109 -1.79 4.17 14.93
C ILE A 109 -2.39 3.17 15.93
N ILE A 110 -1.86 1.95 15.96
CA ILE A 110 -2.34 0.87 16.83
C ILE A 110 -2.25 1.28 18.31
N SER A 111 -1.16 1.96 18.69
CA SER A 111 -0.98 2.46 20.06
C SER A 111 -2.06 3.47 20.45
N GLU A 112 -2.42 4.38 19.55
CA GLU A 112 -3.49 5.36 19.82
C GLU A 112 -4.88 4.70 19.82
N ILE A 113 -5.12 3.66 19.02
CA ILE A 113 -6.34 2.83 19.10
C ILE A 113 -6.46 2.20 20.49
N VAL A 114 -5.42 1.48 20.94
CA VAL A 114 -5.42 0.78 22.24
C VAL A 114 -5.56 1.76 23.41
N LYS A 115 -4.94 2.94 23.31
CA LYS A 115 -5.05 4.00 24.32
C LYS A 115 -6.47 4.58 24.42
N ASN A 116 -7.17 4.74 23.30
CA ASN A 116 -8.52 5.30 23.25
C ASN A 116 -9.61 4.27 23.55
N PHE A 117 -9.39 3.01 23.18
CA PHE A 117 -10.32 1.90 23.37
C PHE A 117 -9.71 0.79 24.24
N PRO A 118 -9.35 1.08 25.51
CA PRO A 118 -8.71 0.09 26.38
C PRO A 118 -9.72 -0.99 26.82
N LYS A 119 -9.22 -2.23 26.99
CA LYS A 119 -10.02 -3.41 27.33
C LYS A 119 -10.82 -3.27 28.63
N GLU A 120 -10.38 -2.41 29.55
CA GLU A 120 -11.03 -2.16 30.83
C GLU A 120 -12.36 -1.39 30.68
N ARG A 121 -12.55 -0.70 29.55
CA ARG A 121 -13.73 0.17 29.31
C ARG A 121 -14.54 -0.24 28.09
N TRP A 122 -13.93 -0.94 27.13
CA TRP A 122 -14.55 -1.23 25.85
C TRP A 122 -14.58 -2.73 25.57
N ASP A 123 -15.72 -3.17 25.07
CA ASP A 123 -15.88 -4.46 24.41
C ASP A 123 -15.37 -4.32 22.97
N PHE A 124 -14.21 -4.91 22.67
CA PHE A 124 -13.52 -4.72 21.39
C PHE A 124 -14.37 -5.10 20.19
N SER A 125 -15.23 -6.10 20.34
CA SER A 125 -16.14 -6.56 19.27
C SER A 125 -17.18 -5.50 18.84
N LYS A 126 -17.38 -4.47 19.66
CA LYS A 126 -18.33 -3.37 19.43
C LYS A 126 -17.66 -2.05 19.05
N VAL A 127 -16.34 -2.02 19.02
CA VAL A 127 -15.56 -0.87 18.55
C VAL A 127 -15.32 -1.06 17.05
N ASN A 128 -16.07 -0.33 16.24
CA ASN A 128 -15.99 -0.39 14.78
C ASN A 128 -14.88 0.54 14.28
N ILE A 129 -13.86 -0.05 13.66
CA ILE A 129 -12.69 0.67 13.13
C ILE A 129 -12.62 0.52 11.61
N LEU A 130 -12.64 1.66 10.91
CA LEU A 130 -12.47 1.71 9.46
C LEU A 130 -11.03 2.10 9.09
N VAL A 131 -10.45 1.40 8.12
CA VAL A 131 -9.14 1.70 7.53
C VAL A 131 -9.31 1.99 6.03
N PRO A 132 -9.51 3.27 5.64
CA PRO A 132 -9.56 3.66 4.23
C PRO A 132 -8.20 3.51 3.55
N GLY A 133 -8.18 3.11 2.28
CA GLY A 133 -6.93 2.88 1.53
C GLY A 133 -6.06 1.79 2.15
N ALA A 134 -6.67 0.67 2.51
CA ALA A 134 -6.02 -0.39 3.29
C ALA A 134 -4.90 -1.12 2.53
N GLY A 135 -4.70 -0.91 1.23
CA GLY A 135 -3.62 -1.53 0.47
C GLY A 135 -3.72 -3.04 0.48
N LEU A 136 -2.69 -3.74 0.99
CA LEU A 136 -2.73 -5.20 1.12
C LEU A 136 -3.36 -5.69 2.43
N GLY A 137 -3.91 -4.78 3.24
CA GLY A 137 -4.76 -5.09 4.38
C GLY A 137 -4.02 -5.35 5.70
N ARG A 138 -2.68 -5.21 5.75
CA ARG A 138 -1.90 -5.57 6.95
C ARG A 138 -2.29 -4.75 8.19
N LEU A 139 -2.44 -3.44 8.07
CA LEU A 139 -2.84 -2.60 9.21
C LEU A 139 -4.21 -2.99 9.76
N ALA A 140 -5.20 -3.18 8.87
CA ALA A 140 -6.54 -3.60 9.26
C ALA A 140 -6.53 -5.00 9.91
N TRP A 141 -5.70 -5.91 9.40
CA TRP A 141 -5.49 -7.23 9.98
C TRP A 141 -4.85 -7.16 11.38
N GLU A 142 -3.81 -6.36 11.59
CA GLU A 142 -3.18 -6.16 12.91
C GLU A 142 -4.17 -5.57 13.94
N ILE A 143 -5.05 -4.67 13.50
CA ILE A 143 -6.12 -4.13 14.36
C ILE A 143 -7.14 -5.22 14.71
N ALA A 144 -7.55 -6.05 13.74
CA ALA A 144 -8.44 -7.17 13.98
C ALA A 144 -7.81 -8.26 14.88
N MET A 145 -6.49 -8.48 14.77
CA MET A 145 -5.74 -9.40 15.64
C MET A 145 -5.80 -9.01 17.12
N LEU A 146 -5.97 -7.72 17.42
CA LEU A 146 -6.19 -7.24 18.79
C LEU A 146 -7.61 -7.50 19.30
N GLY A 147 -8.55 -7.91 18.42
CA GLY A 147 -9.94 -8.22 18.74
C GLY A 147 -10.95 -7.13 18.38
N TYR A 148 -10.51 -6.01 17.81
CA TYR A 148 -11.41 -4.95 17.36
C TYR A 148 -12.20 -5.37 16.11
N ALA A 149 -13.42 -4.85 15.94
CA ALA A 149 -14.16 -5.00 14.70
C ALA A 149 -13.56 -4.07 13.63
N CYS A 150 -12.76 -4.63 12.73
CA CYS A 150 -12.01 -3.85 11.76
C CYS A 150 -12.44 -4.13 10.31
N GLN A 151 -12.63 -3.06 9.56
CA GLN A 151 -12.89 -3.12 8.14
C GLN A 151 -11.84 -2.30 7.39
N GLY A 152 -11.14 -2.93 6.45
CA GLY A 152 -10.35 -2.20 5.45
C GLY A 152 -11.20 -1.85 4.23
N ASN A 153 -10.87 -0.74 3.58
CA ASN A 153 -11.47 -0.32 2.32
C ASN A 153 -10.38 -0.07 1.28
N GLU A 154 -10.59 -0.53 0.05
CA GLU A 154 -9.64 -0.30 -1.03
C GLU A 154 -10.37 -0.15 -2.38
N TRP A 155 -9.85 0.74 -3.23
CA TRP A 155 -10.41 1.05 -4.54
C TRP A 155 -9.65 0.34 -5.67
N SER A 156 -8.32 0.25 -5.56
CA SER A 156 -7.45 -0.29 -6.60
C SER A 156 -7.61 -1.79 -6.75
N LEU A 157 -8.03 -2.23 -7.95
CA LEU A 157 -8.10 -3.66 -8.28
C LEU A 157 -6.76 -4.38 -8.09
N PHE A 158 -5.63 -3.70 -8.32
CA PHE A 158 -4.30 -4.29 -8.08
C PHE A 158 -4.09 -4.68 -6.62
N MET A 159 -4.53 -3.81 -5.70
CA MET A 159 -4.43 -4.05 -4.26
C MET A 159 -5.47 -5.07 -3.81
N LEU A 160 -6.72 -4.98 -4.28
CA LEU A 160 -7.80 -5.91 -3.96
C LEU A 160 -7.48 -7.35 -4.36
N PHE A 161 -6.97 -7.57 -5.58
CA PHE A 161 -6.57 -8.91 -6.04
C PHE A 161 -5.44 -9.48 -5.17
N SER A 162 -4.46 -8.63 -4.87
CA SER A 162 -3.28 -9.02 -4.10
C SER A 162 -3.62 -9.27 -2.62
N SER A 163 -4.47 -8.45 -2.01
CA SER A 163 -4.91 -8.59 -0.62
C SER A 163 -5.79 -9.83 -0.46
N ASN A 164 -6.72 -10.08 -1.38
CA ASN A 164 -7.52 -11.31 -1.39
C ASN A 164 -6.64 -12.57 -1.49
N PHE A 165 -5.62 -12.55 -2.36
CA PHE A 165 -4.66 -13.66 -2.46
C PHE A 165 -3.96 -13.90 -1.11
N VAL A 166 -3.39 -12.86 -0.51
CA VAL A 166 -2.65 -13.03 0.75
C VAL A 166 -3.59 -13.46 1.88
N LEU A 167 -4.69 -12.73 2.10
CA LEU A 167 -5.58 -12.92 3.24
C LEU A 167 -6.35 -14.25 3.20
N ASN A 168 -6.66 -14.78 2.02
CA ASN A 168 -7.55 -15.93 1.86
C ASN A 168 -6.88 -17.19 1.29
N ARG A 169 -5.67 -17.09 0.70
CA ARG A 169 -4.98 -18.22 0.05
C ARG A 169 -3.62 -18.54 0.64
N CYS A 170 -2.92 -17.56 1.20
CA CYS A 170 -1.67 -17.81 1.90
C CYS A 170 -1.94 -18.25 3.34
N SER A 171 -1.69 -19.52 3.68
CA SER A 171 -1.83 -20.05 5.05
C SER A 171 -0.53 -20.58 5.65
N GLU A 172 0.56 -20.62 4.86
CA GLU A 172 1.89 -21.03 5.31
C GLU A 172 2.86 -19.86 5.26
N ILE A 173 3.53 -19.61 6.38
CA ILE A 173 4.51 -18.53 6.55
C ILE A 173 5.66 -18.72 5.56
N ASN A 174 6.03 -17.64 4.87
CA ASN A 174 7.11 -17.59 3.88
C ASN A 174 6.97 -18.60 2.72
N SER A 175 5.76 -19.10 2.45
CA SER A 175 5.48 -20.05 1.36
C SER A 175 5.65 -19.42 -0.03
N CYS A 176 5.41 -18.11 -0.14
CA CYS A 176 5.52 -17.38 -1.40
C CYS A 176 6.80 -16.55 -1.45
N LYS A 177 7.30 -16.36 -2.68
CA LYS A 177 8.52 -15.63 -2.97
C LYS A 177 8.29 -14.69 -4.14
N LEU A 178 8.81 -13.47 -4.08
CA LEU A 178 8.76 -12.49 -5.17
C LEU A 178 10.10 -11.77 -5.31
N TYR A 179 10.31 -11.10 -6.46
CA TYR A 179 11.48 -10.30 -6.75
C TYR A 179 11.07 -8.84 -7.04
N PRO A 180 10.84 -8.02 -6.01
CA PRO A 180 10.27 -6.67 -6.15
C PRO A 180 11.27 -5.61 -6.63
N TRP A 181 12.55 -5.95 -6.80
CA TRP A 181 13.62 -4.99 -7.11
C TRP A 181 14.13 -5.07 -8.55
N ILE A 182 13.66 -6.03 -9.34
CA ILE A 182 14.21 -6.36 -10.66
C ILE A 182 14.03 -5.26 -11.71
N HIS A 183 13.07 -4.36 -11.53
CA HIS A 183 12.88 -3.20 -12.40
C HIS A 183 13.80 -2.01 -12.06
N GLN A 184 14.52 -2.04 -10.94
CA GLN A 184 15.47 -1.00 -10.55
C GLN A 184 16.87 -1.30 -11.11
N PHE A 185 17.22 -0.70 -12.24
CA PHE A 185 18.56 -0.86 -12.86
C PHE A 185 19.62 0.13 -12.35
N SER A 186 19.18 1.22 -11.70
CA SER A 186 20.05 2.26 -11.14
C SER A 186 20.23 2.06 -9.64
N ASN A 187 21.28 2.67 -9.06
CA ASN A 187 21.50 2.74 -7.62
C ASN A 187 21.66 1.37 -6.93
N ASN A 188 22.14 0.36 -7.65
CA ASN A 188 22.48 -0.96 -7.09
C ASN A 188 23.95 -0.98 -6.65
N ARG A 189 24.22 -1.32 -5.39
CA ARG A 189 25.60 -1.47 -4.89
C ARG A 189 26.25 -2.74 -5.46
N ARG A 190 25.48 -3.81 -5.56
CA ARG A 190 25.87 -5.10 -6.15
C ARG A 190 24.80 -5.56 -7.11
N SER A 191 25.18 -6.23 -8.20
CA SER A 191 24.21 -6.81 -9.15
C SER A 191 23.25 -7.80 -8.49
N ALA A 192 23.72 -8.53 -7.47
CA ALA A 192 22.90 -9.47 -6.70
C ALA A 192 21.74 -8.78 -5.96
N ASP A 193 21.89 -7.51 -5.56
CA ASP A 193 20.87 -6.78 -4.79
C ASP A 193 19.57 -6.59 -5.60
N GLN A 194 19.69 -6.48 -6.94
CA GLN A 194 18.57 -6.32 -7.87
C GLN A 194 17.71 -7.59 -7.99
N ILE A 195 18.31 -8.77 -7.87
CA ILE A 195 17.67 -10.07 -8.07
C ILE A 195 17.42 -10.82 -6.76
N ARG A 196 17.57 -10.15 -5.61
CA ARG A 196 17.29 -10.78 -4.33
C ARG A 196 15.79 -11.05 -4.18
N PRO A 197 15.40 -12.22 -3.65
CA PRO A 197 14.02 -12.50 -3.34
C PRO A 197 13.59 -11.84 -2.03
N ILE A 198 12.28 -11.67 -1.89
CA ILE A 198 11.58 -11.50 -0.61
C ILE A 198 10.63 -12.68 -0.41
N TYR A 199 10.32 -13.02 0.83
CA TYR A 199 9.37 -14.08 1.18
C TYR A 199 8.15 -13.49 1.91
N PHE A 200 6.97 -14.09 1.70
CA PHE A 200 5.71 -13.68 2.30
C PHE A 200 4.71 -14.86 2.33
N PRO A 201 3.67 -14.81 3.18
CA PRO A 201 3.48 -13.85 4.27
C PRO A 201 4.42 -14.15 5.46
N ASP A 202 4.87 -13.12 6.18
CA ASP A 202 5.74 -13.25 7.38
C ASP A 202 5.01 -13.78 8.62
N VAL A 203 3.68 -13.70 8.60
CA VAL A 203 2.75 -14.25 9.60
C VAL A 203 1.68 -15.07 8.88
N ASP A 204 0.96 -15.96 9.58
CA ASP A 204 -0.21 -16.63 9.00
C ASP A 204 -1.42 -15.69 9.05
N PRO A 205 -1.96 -15.21 7.91
CA PRO A 205 -3.14 -14.35 7.89
C PRO A 205 -4.39 -14.98 8.53
N HIS A 206 -4.44 -16.31 8.61
CA HIS A 206 -5.55 -17.04 9.22
C HIS A 206 -5.39 -17.23 10.74
N SER A 207 -4.32 -16.71 11.35
CA SER A 207 -4.10 -16.79 12.80
C SER A 207 -4.99 -15.84 13.62
N LEU A 208 -6.00 -15.22 13.00
CA LEU A 208 -6.97 -14.37 13.69
C LEU A 208 -7.67 -15.16 14.82
N PRO A 209 -7.76 -14.60 16.04
CA PRO A 209 -8.47 -15.25 17.15
C PRO A 209 -9.91 -15.62 16.78
N SER A 210 -10.44 -16.70 17.35
CA SER A 210 -11.85 -17.08 17.15
C SER A 210 -12.78 -15.96 17.59
N GLY A 211 -13.73 -15.59 16.72
CA GLY A 211 -14.65 -14.47 16.96
C GLY A 211 -14.13 -13.09 16.52
N SER A 212 -12.94 -13.01 15.93
CA SER A 212 -12.46 -11.78 15.29
C SER A 212 -13.38 -11.35 14.16
N ASN A 213 -13.62 -10.04 14.04
CA ASN A 213 -14.42 -9.46 12.97
C ASN A 213 -13.52 -8.62 12.06
N PHE A 214 -13.05 -9.26 10.98
CA PHE A 214 -12.19 -8.65 9.98
C PHE A 214 -12.86 -8.72 8.61
N SER A 215 -12.90 -7.61 7.89
CA SER A 215 -13.47 -7.54 6.53
C SER A 215 -12.70 -6.55 5.64
N MET A 216 -12.82 -6.73 4.32
CA MET A 216 -12.30 -5.83 3.30
C MET A 216 -13.43 -5.45 2.33
N THR A 217 -13.59 -4.16 2.02
CA THR A 217 -14.57 -3.67 1.04
C THR A 217 -13.87 -3.12 -0.20
N ALA A 218 -14.52 -3.29 -1.35
CA ALA A 218 -14.02 -2.87 -2.64
C ALA A 218 -14.83 -1.68 -3.21
N GLY A 219 -14.16 -0.55 -3.44
CA GLY A 219 -14.73 0.63 -4.10
C GLY A 219 -14.29 1.95 -3.45
N ASP A 220 -14.82 3.07 -3.96
CA ASP A 220 -14.44 4.40 -3.51
C ASP A 220 -14.92 4.63 -2.06
N PHE A 221 -14.02 5.10 -1.21
CA PHE A 221 -14.28 5.45 0.18
C PHE A 221 -15.49 6.38 0.33
N GLN A 222 -15.60 7.41 -0.51
CA GLN A 222 -16.66 8.41 -0.40
C GLN A 222 -18.02 7.87 -0.86
N GLU A 223 -18.04 6.92 -1.80
CA GLU A 223 -19.28 6.34 -2.32
C GLU A 223 -19.81 5.24 -1.40
N ILE A 224 -18.92 4.42 -0.83
CA ILE A 224 -19.31 3.28 0.02
C ILE A 224 -19.82 3.77 1.38
N TYR A 225 -19.12 4.72 1.99
CA TYR A 225 -19.38 5.10 3.38
C TYR A 225 -20.26 6.35 3.47
N SER A 226 -21.56 6.14 3.28
CA SER A 226 -22.58 7.21 3.34
C SER A 226 -23.39 7.25 4.65
N GLU A 227 -23.35 6.18 5.46
CA GLU A 227 -24.09 6.10 6.71
C GLU A 227 -23.40 6.90 7.82
N CYS A 228 -24.07 7.96 8.28
CA CYS A 228 -23.58 8.86 9.32
C CYS A 228 -23.51 8.17 10.69
N ASN A 229 -22.53 8.57 11.51
CA ASN A 229 -22.39 8.15 12.91
C ASN A 229 -22.28 6.62 13.12
N THR A 230 -21.49 5.96 12.27
CA THR A 230 -21.35 4.50 12.23
C THR A 230 -20.06 4.00 12.88
N TRP A 231 -18.97 4.76 12.75
CA TRP A 231 -17.62 4.32 13.13
C TRP A 231 -17.16 4.95 14.43
N ASP A 232 -16.55 4.14 15.31
CA ASP A 232 -15.92 4.62 16.54
C ASP A 232 -14.54 5.20 16.24
N CYS A 233 -13.85 4.63 15.25
CA CYS A 233 -12.53 5.07 14.81
C CYS A 233 -12.40 5.00 13.27
N VAL A 234 -11.77 6.02 12.68
CA VAL A 234 -11.22 5.96 11.32
C VAL A 234 -9.71 6.10 11.41
N ALA A 235 -8.97 5.17 10.78
CA ALA A 235 -7.51 5.16 10.79
C ALA A 235 -6.97 5.27 9.35
N THR A 236 -6.36 6.41 9.03
CA THR A 236 -5.77 6.69 7.71
C THR A 236 -4.24 6.59 7.76
N CYS A 237 -3.64 5.81 6.87
CA CYS A 237 -2.18 5.65 6.78
C CYS A 237 -1.72 5.83 5.33
N PHE A 238 -0.99 6.92 5.03
CA PHE A 238 -0.61 7.28 3.65
C PHE A 238 -1.81 7.24 2.67
N PHE A 239 -2.90 7.92 3.05
CA PHE A 239 -4.18 7.87 2.34
C PHE A 239 -4.74 9.24 1.95
N ILE A 240 -4.72 10.25 2.82
CA ILE A 240 -5.49 11.48 2.57
C ILE A 240 -4.95 12.34 1.41
N ASP A 241 -3.69 12.13 1.04
CA ASP A 241 -3.01 12.68 -0.13
C ASP A 241 -3.37 11.93 -1.45
N THR A 242 -4.24 10.92 -1.38
CA THR A 242 -4.82 10.28 -2.57
C THR A 242 -6.12 10.93 -3.04
N ALA A 243 -6.62 11.96 -2.34
CA ALA A 243 -7.84 12.65 -2.70
C ALA A 243 -7.64 13.60 -3.89
N HIS A 244 -8.64 13.70 -4.77
CA HIS A 244 -8.76 14.85 -5.68
C HIS A 244 -8.96 16.16 -4.90
N ASN A 245 -9.75 16.09 -3.83
CA ASN A 245 -9.97 17.17 -2.89
C ASN A 245 -9.98 16.60 -1.47
N VAL A 246 -8.93 16.89 -0.71
CA VAL A 246 -8.77 16.37 0.65
C VAL A 246 -9.87 16.83 1.61
N ILE A 247 -10.54 17.95 1.30
CA ILE A 247 -11.67 18.45 2.10
C ILE A 247 -12.85 17.48 2.04
N ASP A 248 -13.09 16.83 0.90
CA ASP A 248 -14.19 15.85 0.77
C ASP A 248 -13.92 14.59 1.59
N TYR A 249 -12.64 14.21 1.75
CA TYR A 249 -12.26 13.14 2.68
C TYR A 249 -12.51 13.56 4.13
N ILE A 250 -12.13 14.78 4.53
CA ILE A 250 -12.38 15.31 5.88
C ILE A 250 -13.89 15.35 6.17
N ASP A 251 -14.69 15.80 5.20
CA ASP A 251 -16.15 15.85 5.27
C ASP A 251 -16.76 14.46 5.48
N THR A 252 -16.32 13.48 4.69
CA THR A 252 -16.78 12.09 4.80
C THR A 252 -16.43 11.52 6.17
N ILE A 253 -15.18 11.68 6.63
CA ILE A 253 -14.72 11.20 7.94
C ILE A 253 -15.57 11.82 9.07
N TRP A 254 -15.83 13.12 9.01
CA TRP A 254 -16.68 13.81 9.99
C TRP A 254 -18.10 13.24 10.02
N LYS A 255 -18.71 12.99 8.85
CA LYS A 255 -20.08 12.46 8.75
C LYS A 255 -20.19 11.05 9.32
N ILE A 256 -19.27 10.15 8.95
CA ILE A 256 -19.35 8.73 9.27
C ILE A 256 -18.91 8.39 10.69
N LEU A 257 -18.11 9.24 11.34
CA LEU A 257 -17.73 9.06 12.74
C LEU A 257 -18.91 9.29 13.67
N LYS A 258 -19.06 8.42 14.67
CA LYS A 258 -19.98 8.63 15.80
C LYS A 258 -19.60 9.91 16.55
N PRO A 259 -20.55 10.59 17.20
CA PRO A 259 -20.21 11.58 18.22
C PRO A 259 -19.31 10.95 19.29
N GLY A 260 -18.25 11.64 19.67
CA GLY A 260 -17.18 11.10 20.52
C GLY A 260 -16.15 10.20 19.80
N GLY A 261 -16.38 9.83 18.53
CA GLY A 261 -15.47 9.02 17.72
C GLY A 261 -14.18 9.74 17.34
N ILE A 262 -13.14 8.98 16.99
CA ILE A 262 -11.81 9.52 16.68
C ILE A 262 -11.36 9.25 15.25
N TRP A 263 -10.60 10.18 14.71
CA TRP A 263 -9.82 9.99 13.50
C TRP A 263 -8.34 10.02 13.84
N ILE A 264 -7.63 8.95 13.48
CA ILE A 264 -6.18 8.81 13.61
C ILE A 264 -5.58 8.86 12.21
N ASN A 265 -4.59 9.72 11.99
CA ASN A 265 -3.87 9.80 10.73
C ASN A 265 -2.37 9.64 10.96
N VAL A 266 -1.70 8.83 10.12
CA VAL A 266 -0.24 8.86 9.95
C VAL A 266 0.09 8.97 8.46
N GLY A 267 0.67 10.09 8.07
CA GLY A 267 1.05 10.44 6.70
C GLY A 267 1.29 11.95 6.63
N ASN A 268 1.90 12.46 5.54
CA ASN A 268 2.13 13.91 5.30
C ASN A 268 3.14 14.55 6.29
N HIS A 269 4.43 14.74 6.01
CA HIS A 269 5.05 15.99 5.51
C HIS A 269 6.56 15.75 5.16
N PHE A 270 7.21 16.65 4.40
CA PHE A 270 8.58 16.61 3.82
C PHE A 270 9.25 15.28 3.37
N CYS A 271 9.56 15.15 2.06
CA CYS A 271 10.56 14.20 1.57
C CYS A 271 11.90 14.93 1.46
N CYS A 272 12.90 14.52 2.24
CA CYS A 272 14.17 15.26 2.36
C CYS A 272 15.02 15.32 1.05
N LEU A 273 14.59 14.65 -0.03
CA LEU A 273 15.32 14.54 -1.29
C LEU A 273 14.46 14.64 -2.56
N CYS A 274 13.15 14.93 -2.43
CA CYS A 274 12.28 15.25 -3.56
C CYS A 274 11.76 16.67 -3.40
N THR A 275 11.68 17.43 -4.48
CA THR A 275 10.95 18.72 -4.57
C THR A 275 9.42 18.56 -4.39
N LEU A 276 8.97 17.43 -3.86
CA LEU A 276 7.58 17.03 -3.65
C LEU A 276 7.52 16.26 -2.31
N GLY A 277 6.83 16.82 -1.31
CA GLY A 277 6.64 16.19 0.00
C GLY A 277 5.61 15.04 -0.04
N PRO A 278 5.41 14.29 1.06
CA PRO A 278 4.39 13.24 1.21
C PRO A 278 2.95 13.73 1.36
N LEU A 279 2.66 15.02 1.25
CA LEU A 279 1.40 15.39 0.61
C LEU A 279 1.62 15.20 -0.89
N LEU A 280 1.88 13.96 -1.28
CA LEU A 280 2.18 13.59 -2.65
C LEU A 280 0.83 13.44 -3.34
N TYR A 281 0.18 14.57 -3.54
CA TYR A 281 -1.12 14.64 -4.17
C TYR A 281 -1.07 13.88 -5.49
N HIS A 282 -1.77 12.75 -5.52
CA HIS A 282 -1.66 11.78 -6.62
C HIS A 282 -1.99 12.38 -7.99
N PHE A 283 -2.71 13.51 -7.99
CA PHE A 283 -3.23 14.18 -9.19
C PHE A 283 -2.54 15.51 -9.53
N GLU A 284 -1.58 16.00 -8.73
CA GLU A 284 -0.94 17.34 -8.88
C GLU A 284 -0.41 17.62 -10.30
N ASN A 285 0.15 16.60 -10.95
CA ASN A 285 0.80 16.72 -12.26
C ASN A 285 0.07 15.95 -13.37
N LEU A 286 -1.20 15.58 -13.16
CA LEU A 286 -2.01 14.87 -14.15
C LEU A 286 -2.91 15.85 -14.90
N GLY A 287 -2.76 15.90 -16.23
CA GLY A 287 -3.56 16.78 -17.07
C GLY A 287 -5.05 16.42 -17.02
N ASN A 288 -5.90 17.44 -16.80
CA ASN A 288 -7.36 17.34 -16.71
C ASN A 288 -7.90 16.62 -15.46
N GLU A 289 -7.08 16.39 -14.43
CA GLU A 289 -7.54 15.88 -13.14
C GLU A 289 -7.67 17.02 -12.13
N LEU A 290 -8.70 16.96 -11.27
CA LEU A 290 -8.80 17.87 -10.13
C LEU A 290 -7.79 17.43 -9.06
N SER A 291 -7.03 18.39 -8.55
CA SER A 291 -6.13 18.21 -7.42
C SER A 291 -6.13 19.49 -6.59
N ILE A 292 -6.40 19.37 -5.29
CA ILE A 292 -6.38 20.49 -4.34
C ILE A 292 -5.25 20.26 -3.34
N GLU A 293 -4.11 20.88 -3.58
CA GLU A 293 -2.93 20.76 -2.73
C GLU A 293 -3.00 21.74 -1.55
N LEU A 294 -3.29 21.22 -0.36
CA LEU A 294 -3.29 21.99 0.88
C LEU A 294 -2.00 21.77 1.66
N SER A 295 -1.51 22.78 2.37
CA SER A 295 -0.45 22.58 3.36
C SER A 295 -0.98 21.82 4.58
N TYR A 296 -0.11 21.26 5.43
CA TYR A 296 -0.58 20.66 6.68
C TYR A 296 -1.26 21.69 7.59
N GLU A 297 -0.79 22.94 7.60
CA GLU A 297 -1.42 24.05 8.30
C GLU A 297 -2.87 24.26 7.83
N ASP A 298 -3.10 24.26 6.52
CA ASP A 298 -4.44 24.41 5.94
C ASP A 298 -5.33 23.20 6.25
N ILE A 299 -4.79 21.97 6.15
CA ILE A 299 -5.52 20.75 6.54
C ILE A 299 -5.96 20.86 8.00
N LYS A 300 -5.06 21.25 8.91
CA LYS A 300 -5.37 21.47 10.32
C LYS A 300 -6.44 22.53 10.52
N ASN A 301 -6.35 23.65 9.80
CA ASN A 301 -7.34 24.73 9.86
C ASN A 301 -8.73 24.26 9.39
N VAL A 302 -8.81 23.42 8.37
CA VAL A 302 -10.07 22.81 7.91
C VAL A 302 -10.62 21.86 8.97
N ILE A 303 -9.78 20.98 9.52
CA ILE A 303 -10.15 20.05 10.60
C ILE A 303 -10.77 20.79 11.79
N LEU A 304 -10.13 21.89 12.23
CA LEU A 304 -10.64 22.71 13.34
C LEU A 304 -11.96 23.41 12.99
N GLN A 305 -12.12 23.89 11.76
CA GLN A 305 -13.38 24.54 11.31
C GLN A 305 -14.55 23.57 11.20
N TYR A 306 -14.29 22.28 10.91
CA TYR A 306 -15.31 21.23 10.99
C TYR A 306 -15.80 20.99 12.43
N GLY A 307 -14.99 21.35 13.43
CA GLY A 307 -15.30 21.18 14.85
C GLY A 307 -14.60 19.99 15.50
N PHE A 308 -13.63 19.37 14.83
CA PHE A 308 -12.78 18.36 15.47
C PHE A 308 -11.92 18.97 16.58
N HIS A 309 -11.74 18.23 17.67
CA HIS A 309 -10.80 18.58 18.74
C HIS A 309 -9.51 17.78 18.59
N ILE A 310 -8.38 18.48 18.54
CA ILE A 310 -7.06 17.83 18.45
C ILE A 310 -6.66 17.31 19.83
N GLU A 311 -6.41 16.00 19.92
CA GLU A 311 -5.94 15.33 21.15
C GLU A 311 -4.45 14.99 21.09
N VAL A 312 -3.96 14.65 19.91
CA VAL A 312 -2.55 14.35 19.65
C VAL A 312 -2.15 15.00 18.33
N GLU A 313 -0.97 15.59 18.33
CA GLU A 313 -0.31 16.12 17.14
C GLU A 313 1.20 15.92 17.32
N LYS A 314 1.83 15.20 16.39
CA LYS A 314 3.26 14.94 16.36
C LYS A 314 3.74 15.04 14.92
N GLU A 315 4.52 16.06 14.64
CA GLU A 315 5.20 16.23 13.36
C GLU A 315 6.51 15.42 13.30
N SER A 316 7.08 15.29 12.11
CA SER A 316 8.36 14.62 11.85
C SER A 316 8.46 13.18 12.35
N VAL A 317 7.38 12.41 12.24
CA VAL A 317 7.38 10.95 12.39
C VAL A 317 8.06 10.34 11.17
N LEU A 318 9.36 10.08 11.29
CA LEU A 318 10.18 9.59 10.19
C LEU A 318 9.74 8.19 9.77
N SER A 319 9.46 8.00 8.49
CA SER A 319 9.15 6.69 7.91
C SER A 319 9.64 6.57 6.46
N THR A 320 9.64 5.34 5.95
CA THR A 320 9.82 5.03 4.54
C THR A 320 8.52 4.51 3.92
N TYR A 321 8.53 4.32 2.60
CA TYR A 321 7.44 3.67 1.88
C TYR A 321 7.98 2.76 0.79
N THR A 322 7.80 1.44 0.94
CA THR A 322 8.27 0.40 0.04
C THR A 322 9.77 0.51 -0.31
N VAL A 323 10.58 0.87 0.70
CA VAL A 323 12.00 1.18 0.50
C VAL A 323 12.83 -0.05 0.12
N ASN A 324 13.77 0.14 -0.81
CA ASN A 324 14.81 -0.84 -1.08
C ASN A 324 16.01 -0.54 -0.18
N GLU A 325 16.15 -1.29 0.93
CA GLU A 325 17.20 -1.05 1.93
C GLU A 325 18.65 -1.07 1.39
N LEU A 326 18.89 -1.82 0.30
CA LEU A 326 20.21 -1.92 -0.32
C LEU A 326 20.45 -0.87 -1.41
N SER A 327 19.43 -0.10 -1.79
CA SER A 327 19.54 0.98 -2.78
C SER A 327 20.50 2.06 -2.31
N MET A 328 21.27 2.62 -3.24
CA MET A 328 22.10 3.81 -3.00
C MET A 328 21.28 5.10 -2.89
N MET A 329 20.02 5.07 -3.34
CA MET A 329 19.07 6.19 -3.25
C MET A 329 17.80 5.71 -2.53
N LYS A 330 17.40 6.42 -1.48
CA LYS A 330 16.23 6.11 -0.66
C LYS A 330 15.40 7.37 -0.46
N TYR A 331 14.10 7.19 -0.30
CA TYR A 331 13.17 8.25 0.09
C TYR A 331 12.71 8.02 1.52
N TYR A 332 12.65 9.11 2.28
CA TYR A 332 12.12 9.14 3.64
C TYR A 332 11.07 10.24 3.70
N TYR A 333 10.11 10.06 4.59
CA TYR A 333 8.97 10.93 4.79
C TYR A 333 8.91 11.34 6.26
N GLU A 334 8.77 12.63 6.53
CA GLU A 334 8.55 13.19 7.85
C GLU A 334 7.04 13.32 8.13
N CYS A 335 6.39 12.20 8.40
CA CYS A 335 4.94 12.13 8.54
C CYS A 335 4.42 12.93 9.76
N VAL A 336 3.16 13.34 9.70
CA VAL A 336 2.42 13.87 10.84
C VAL A 336 1.50 12.78 11.36
N LEU A 337 1.64 12.49 12.64
CA LEU A 337 0.66 11.73 13.41
C LEU A 337 -0.28 12.72 14.09
N PHE A 338 -1.58 12.61 13.84
CA PHE A 338 -2.57 13.28 14.66
C PHE A 338 -3.71 12.36 15.07
N VAL A 339 -4.32 12.68 16.21
CA VAL A 339 -5.57 12.10 16.68
C VAL A 339 -6.52 13.25 16.95
N VAL A 340 -7.66 13.23 16.27
CA VAL A 340 -8.71 14.23 16.44
C VAL A 340 -10.02 13.56 16.79
N ARG A 341 -10.80 14.20 17.68
CA ARG A 341 -12.07 13.67 18.17
C ARG A 341 -13.24 14.51 17.66
N LYS A 342 -14.27 13.85 17.15
CA LYS A 342 -15.57 14.47 16.90
C LYS A 342 -16.27 14.67 18.25
N PRO A 343 -16.72 15.90 18.60
CA PRO A 343 -17.43 16.14 19.86
C PRO A 343 -18.65 15.21 20.05
N GLU A 344 -19.02 14.98 21.32
CA GLU A 344 -20.21 14.18 21.71
C GLU A 344 -21.54 14.79 21.27
#